data_AF-A0A8E4FCC3-F1
#
_entry.id   AF-A0A8E4FCC3-F1
#
_cell.length_a   1.000
_cell.length_b   1.000
_cell.length_c   1.000
_cell.angle_alpha   90.00
_cell.angle_beta   90.00
_cell.angle_gamma   90.00
#
_symmetry.space_group_name_H-M   'P 1'
#
loop_
_entity.id
_entity.type
_entity.pdbx_description
1 polymer ?
#
loop_
_entity_poly.entity_id
_entity_poly.type
_entity_poly.pdbx_seq_one_letter_code
_entity_poly.pdbx_strand_id
1 'polypeptide(L)'
;MEYILMGFSFLFSFYSLFKLNKKYYYYTPLFLISIYSLFISFASLGIVTSDFADMWSSGGVLKNSSAVSLYTIFIIFSFFTPIFCIEKIYGKYKFELLKSFNLKSFNEKNILISAFIVLILTSINFFSLNKGILWENNKYLLIGSVDALKNVNFFTVVVQMLSPLVGVFAVLILATSYSLNFKKAFVLIFFPALFFIFLKIGDHSRYSAMYILIILISILFLSKRSIDKWVTIPVFFLVFLGNLINSLEGRSNVTHGFKSIVNYFDNIFKFLSDGKIFSIFSNIFEGAFVHGEAFNYTYHNYPLIFKILSLSPLPSFIDGYSNKGHQYSFFLHNYVPMGATGELLIFGLPYIIFYFSIISIALILNYIALKNRKNLIFIISIFLICLGAYLQFTYPIRNCFRFFYISIFLCLFFIYMPRFRWGR
;
A
#
# COMPACT_ATOMS: atom_id res chain seq x y z
N MET A 1 19.77 25.60 15.92
CA MET A 1 19.97 26.08 14.53
C MET A 1 19.34 25.12 13.52
N GLU A 2 19.56 23.81 13.63
CA GLU A 2 18.91 22.77 12.79
C GLU A 2 17.38 22.86 12.82
N TYR A 3 16.75 22.91 14.00
CA TYR A 3 15.29 23.03 14.15
C TYR A 3 14.67 24.27 13.48
N ILE A 4 15.42 25.39 13.44
CA ILE A 4 14.98 26.62 12.76
C ILE A 4 15.05 26.41 11.25
N LEU A 5 16.16 25.87 10.74
CA LEU A 5 16.31 25.53 9.32
C LEU A 5 15.25 24.53 8.85
N MET A 6 14.85 23.60 9.71
CA MET A 6 13.80 22.63 9.45
C MET A 6 12.40 23.23 9.50
N GLY A 7 12.11 24.08 10.48
CA GLY A 7 10.88 24.88 10.50
C GLY A 7 10.76 25.73 9.24
N PHE A 8 11.87 26.34 8.80
CA PHE A 8 11.94 27.06 7.52
C PHE A 8 11.75 26.14 6.31
N SER A 9 12.34 24.94 6.29
CA SER A 9 12.17 23.99 5.18
C SER A 9 10.74 23.45 5.10
N PHE A 10 10.10 23.19 6.25
CA PHE A 10 8.69 22.82 6.33
C PHE A 10 7.79 23.97 5.90
N LEU A 11 7.98 25.16 6.46
CA LEU A 11 7.21 26.36 6.10
C LEU A 11 7.41 26.73 4.62
N PHE A 12 8.61 26.54 4.07
CA PHE A 12 8.90 26.76 2.66
C PHE A 12 8.24 25.70 1.77
N SER A 13 8.26 24.43 2.17
CA SER A 13 7.57 23.32 1.50
C SER A 13 6.05 23.49 1.53
N PHE A 14 5.52 23.94 2.67
CA PHE A 14 4.12 24.25 2.90
C PHE A 14 3.68 25.50 2.12
N TYR A 15 4.47 26.58 2.19
CA TYR A 15 4.27 27.79 1.39
C TYR A 15 4.30 27.48 -0.10
N SER A 16 5.24 26.64 -0.53
CA SER A 16 5.31 26.14 -1.90
C SER A 16 4.03 25.39 -2.25
N LEU A 17 3.61 24.39 -1.46
CA LEU A 17 2.32 23.70 -1.66
C LEU A 17 1.14 24.66 -1.87
N PHE A 18 1.11 25.76 -1.12
CA PHE A 18 0.02 26.72 -1.21
C PHE A 18 0.13 27.70 -2.40
N LYS A 19 1.34 28.02 -2.85
CA LYS A 19 1.61 29.02 -3.89
C LYS A 19 1.99 28.43 -5.26
N LEU A 20 2.18 27.11 -5.37
CA LEU A 20 2.64 26.45 -6.59
C LEU A 20 1.60 26.55 -7.72
N ASN A 21 1.99 27.26 -8.78
CA ASN A 21 1.29 27.33 -10.05
C ASN A 21 1.64 26.09 -10.92
N LYS A 22 0.87 25.83 -11.98
CA LYS A 22 0.88 24.62 -12.85
C LYS A 22 2.23 24.12 -13.42
N LYS A 23 3.36 24.82 -13.25
CA LYS A 23 4.66 24.51 -13.90
C LYS A 23 5.66 23.71 -13.04
N TYR A 24 5.34 23.39 -11.80
CA TYR A 24 6.37 23.03 -10.81
C TYR A 24 6.34 21.58 -10.30
N TYR A 25 5.96 20.64 -11.17
CA TYR A 25 6.04 19.19 -10.91
C TYR A 25 7.47 18.70 -10.57
N TYR A 26 8.50 19.46 -10.97
CA TYR A 26 9.91 19.15 -10.66
C TYR A 26 10.27 19.31 -9.18
N TYR A 27 9.41 19.95 -8.38
CA TYR A 27 9.63 20.16 -6.95
C TYR A 27 9.00 19.07 -6.09
N THR A 28 8.27 18.10 -6.65
CA THR A 28 7.76 16.95 -5.88
C THR A 28 8.87 16.07 -5.27
N PRO A 29 9.99 15.77 -5.98
CA PRO A 29 11.15 15.12 -5.36
C PRO A 29 11.78 15.97 -4.26
N LEU A 30 12.01 17.27 -4.50
CA LEU A 30 12.54 18.19 -3.48
C LEU A 30 11.62 18.28 -2.27
N PHE A 31 10.31 18.31 -2.49
CA PHE A 31 9.29 18.30 -1.44
C PHE A 31 9.31 16.99 -0.66
N LEU A 32 9.35 15.83 -1.34
CA LEU A 32 9.46 14.51 -0.71
C LEU A 32 10.78 14.34 0.05
N ILE A 33 11.89 14.90 -0.47
CA ILE A 33 13.18 14.94 0.20
C ILE A 33 13.13 15.88 1.41
N SER A 34 12.55 17.07 1.29
CA SER A 34 12.35 18.00 2.42
C SER A 34 11.47 17.39 3.49
N ILE A 35 10.43 16.66 3.10
CA ILE A 35 9.56 15.86 3.95
C ILE A 35 10.36 14.73 4.62
N TYR A 36 11.11 13.94 3.86
CA TYR A 36 11.93 12.86 4.38
C TYR A 36 13.03 13.35 5.32
N SER A 37 13.68 14.47 5.01
CA SER A 37 14.63 15.15 5.89
C SER A 37 13.94 15.67 7.16
N LEU A 38 12.72 16.19 7.06
CA LEU A 38 11.92 16.55 8.22
C LEU A 38 11.69 15.34 9.13
N PHE A 39 11.29 14.22 8.52
CA PHE A 39 11.04 12.96 9.18
C PHE A 39 12.28 12.39 9.85
N ILE A 40 13.44 12.40 9.19
CA ILE A 40 14.71 11.97 9.76
C ILE A 40 15.03 12.78 11.03
N SER A 41 14.90 14.11 10.99
CA SER A 41 15.29 14.87 12.17
C SER A 41 14.21 14.96 13.25
N PHE A 42 12.95 14.66 12.93
CA PHE A 42 11.98 14.32 13.97
C PHE A 42 12.29 12.96 14.58
N ALA A 43 12.78 11.99 13.79
CA ALA A 43 13.17 10.65 14.28
C ALA A 43 14.38 10.71 15.20
N SER A 44 15.31 11.63 14.91
CA SER A 44 16.43 11.93 15.82
C SER A 44 16.02 12.68 17.10
N LEU A 45 14.79 13.19 17.22
CA LEU A 45 14.30 13.91 18.41
C LEU A 45 13.79 12.98 19.53
N GLY A 46 13.86 11.65 19.35
CA GLY A 46 13.45 10.66 20.34
C GLY A 46 11.96 10.30 20.26
N ILE A 47 11.68 9.04 19.92
CA ILE A 47 10.34 8.48 19.67
C ILE A 47 9.76 7.86 20.95
N VAL A 48 8.44 7.62 20.95
CA VAL A 48 7.61 7.50 22.14
C VAL A 48 6.61 6.35 22.08
N THR A 49 6.53 5.54 23.14
CA THR A 49 5.80 4.27 23.24
C THR A 49 4.28 4.33 22.96
N SER A 50 3.78 3.25 22.38
CA SER A 50 2.44 2.70 22.63
C SER A 50 2.62 1.36 23.37
N ASP A 51 1.61 0.84 24.08
CA ASP A 51 1.68 -0.46 24.79
C ASP A 51 2.08 -1.64 23.87
N PHE A 52 1.92 -1.47 22.56
CA PHE A 52 2.41 -2.40 21.55
C PHE A 52 3.95 -2.42 21.45
N ALA A 53 4.64 -1.29 21.62
CA ALA A 53 6.10 -1.23 21.59
C ALA A 53 6.74 -2.02 22.73
N ASP A 54 6.08 -2.16 23.89
CA ASP A 54 6.59 -2.97 25.00
C ASP A 54 6.50 -4.49 24.74
N MET A 55 5.56 -4.95 23.90
CA MET A 55 5.48 -6.35 23.49
C MET A 55 6.45 -6.72 22.35
N TRP A 56 6.92 -5.75 21.58
CA TRP A 56 7.62 -5.99 20.29
C TRP A 56 8.95 -5.26 20.14
N SER A 57 9.39 -4.46 21.10
CA SER A 57 10.72 -3.84 21.13
C SER A 57 11.59 -4.45 22.24
N SER A 58 12.88 -4.62 21.97
CA SER A 58 13.85 -5.16 22.93
C SER A 58 14.32 -4.10 23.94
N GLY A 59 13.37 -3.48 24.66
CA GLY A 59 13.67 -2.63 25.82
C GLY A 59 14.21 -1.24 25.52
N GLY A 60 13.83 -0.62 24.39
CA GLY A 60 14.17 0.79 24.20
C GLY A 60 13.32 1.50 23.15
N VAL A 61 12.53 2.49 23.61
CA VAL A 61 12.47 3.91 23.15
C VAL A 61 11.30 4.66 23.87
N LEU A 62 11.46 5.96 24.20
CA LEU A 62 10.93 6.77 25.35
C LEU A 62 9.47 7.33 25.28
N LYS A 63 9.10 8.53 25.81
CA LYS A 63 7.76 8.83 26.43
C LYS A 63 6.93 10.12 26.08
N ASN A 64 7.27 10.91 25.06
CA ASN A 64 6.62 12.18 24.62
C ASN A 64 5.51 12.13 23.49
N SER A 65 4.23 12.38 23.83
CA SER A 65 3.05 12.36 22.93
C SER A 65 3.04 13.40 21.78
N SER A 66 3.89 14.43 21.87
CA SER A 66 3.98 15.53 20.90
C SER A 66 4.55 15.07 19.54
N ALA A 67 5.50 14.14 19.57
CA ALA A 67 6.18 13.65 18.36
C ALA A 67 5.23 12.77 17.52
N VAL A 68 4.47 11.86 18.15
CA VAL A 68 3.43 11.02 17.53
C VAL A 68 2.43 11.85 16.72
N SER A 69 2.01 12.98 17.27
CA SER A 69 1.06 13.90 16.66
C SER A 69 1.66 14.56 15.41
N LEU A 70 2.92 15.00 15.50
CA LEU A 70 3.67 15.59 14.39
C LEU A 70 4.00 14.55 13.28
N TYR A 71 4.31 13.30 13.61
CA TYR A 71 4.49 12.20 12.65
C TYR A 71 3.21 11.83 11.92
N THR A 72 2.12 11.75 12.67
CA THR A 72 0.78 11.51 12.11
C THR A 72 0.43 12.60 11.12
N ILE A 73 0.62 13.87 11.52
CA ILE A 73 0.47 15.03 10.65
C ILE A 73 1.37 14.91 9.41
N PHE A 74 2.63 14.51 9.58
CA PHE A 74 3.59 14.33 8.51
C PHE A 74 3.18 13.27 7.46
N ILE A 75 2.72 12.09 7.87
CA ILE A 75 2.34 11.03 6.94
C ILE A 75 0.98 11.34 6.30
N ILE A 76 0.05 11.95 7.06
CA ILE A 76 -1.17 12.53 6.50
C ILE A 76 -0.77 13.52 5.40
N PHE A 77 0.12 14.48 5.67
CA PHE A 77 0.59 15.40 4.63
C PHE A 77 1.30 14.65 3.49
N SER A 78 2.12 13.65 3.74
CA SER A 78 2.81 12.90 2.67
C SER A 78 1.84 12.14 1.76
N PHE A 79 0.78 11.58 2.33
CA PHE A 79 -0.24 10.81 1.62
C PHE A 79 -1.25 11.70 0.91
N PHE A 80 -1.68 12.78 1.58
CA PHE A 80 -2.64 13.73 1.04
C PHE A 80 -2.00 14.81 0.18
N THR A 81 -0.71 15.08 0.25
CA THR A 81 -0.05 16.08 -0.61
C THR A 81 -0.17 15.71 -2.09
N PRO A 82 0.10 14.47 -2.54
CA PRO A 82 -0.21 14.07 -3.90
C PRO A 82 -1.67 14.36 -4.28
N ILE A 83 -2.61 14.12 -3.35
CA ILE A 83 -4.05 14.34 -3.55
C ILE A 83 -4.41 15.84 -3.61
N PHE A 84 -3.85 16.67 -2.74
CA PHE A 84 -4.07 18.12 -2.69
C PHE A 84 -3.33 18.86 -3.81
N CYS A 85 -2.14 18.40 -4.19
CA CYS A 85 -1.45 18.85 -5.39
C CYS A 85 -2.32 18.55 -6.62
N ILE A 86 -2.84 17.32 -6.74
CA ILE A 86 -3.84 16.97 -7.75
C ILE A 86 -5.01 17.95 -7.66
N GLU A 87 -5.61 18.18 -6.50
CA GLU A 87 -6.76 19.08 -6.36
C GLU A 87 -6.48 20.54 -6.77
N LYS A 88 -5.34 21.13 -6.39
CA LYS A 88 -4.96 22.49 -6.81
C LYS A 88 -4.62 22.57 -8.30
N ILE A 89 -3.97 21.54 -8.84
CA ILE A 89 -3.66 21.42 -10.27
C ILE A 89 -4.95 21.29 -11.09
N TYR A 90 -5.92 20.55 -10.55
CA TYR A 90 -7.17 20.21 -11.23
C TYR A 90 -8.38 20.96 -10.70
N GLY A 91 -8.29 22.00 -9.86
CA GLY A 91 -9.46 22.62 -9.21
C GLY A 91 -10.54 23.08 -10.19
N LYS A 92 -10.11 23.59 -11.36
CA LYS A 92 -11.01 23.94 -12.48
C LYS A 92 -11.41 22.72 -13.34
N TYR A 93 -10.59 21.68 -13.34
CA TYR A 93 -10.78 20.43 -14.06
C TYR A 93 -11.38 19.30 -13.21
N LYS A 94 -11.69 19.46 -11.92
CA LYS A 94 -12.06 18.34 -11.03
C LYS A 94 -13.37 17.69 -11.49
N PHE A 95 -14.33 18.54 -11.83
CA PHE A 95 -15.58 18.12 -12.46
C PHE A 95 -15.39 17.65 -13.91
N GLU A 96 -14.46 18.25 -14.66
CA GLU A 96 -14.17 17.81 -16.03
C GLU A 96 -13.38 16.49 -16.08
N LEU A 97 -12.48 16.21 -15.15
CA LEU A 97 -11.64 15.02 -15.08
C LEU A 97 -12.50 13.81 -14.70
N LEU A 98 -13.43 13.99 -13.75
CA LEU A 98 -14.49 13.03 -13.44
C LEU A 98 -15.44 12.82 -14.64
N LYS A 99 -15.84 13.90 -15.34
CA LYS A 99 -16.68 13.80 -16.56
C LYS A 99 -15.94 13.26 -17.79
N SER A 100 -14.61 13.35 -17.83
CA SER A 100 -13.76 12.97 -18.97
C SER A 100 -12.96 11.70 -18.75
N PHE A 101 -13.09 11.03 -17.60
CA PHE A 101 -12.88 9.59 -17.56
C PHE A 101 -13.76 9.02 -18.66
N ASN A 102 -13.13 8.62 -19.75
CA ASN A 102 -13.85 8.12 -20.89
C ASN A 102 -14.36 6.74 -20.50
N LEU A 103 -15.54 6.70 -19.87
CA LEU A 103 -16.18 5.45 -19.47
C LEU A 103 -16.38 4.54 -20.69
N LYS A 104 -16.42 5.10 -21.91
CA LYS A 104 -16.45 4.31 -23.16
C LYS A 104 -15.16 3.50 -23.40
N SER A 105 -14.04 3.85 -22.75
CA SER A 105 -12.82 3.03 -22.78
C SER A 105 -12.94 1.75 -21.95
N PHE A 106 -13.90 1.70 -21.01
CA PHE A 106 -14.25 0.50 -20.27
C PHE A 106 -15.28 -0.28 -21.07
N ASN A 107 -14.81 -1.19 -21.92
CA ASN A 107 -15.67 -2.13 -22.61
C ASN A 107 -16.08 -3.24 -21.64
N GLU A 108 -17.38 -3.48 -21.49
CA GLU A 108 -17.93 -4.59 -20.67
C GLU A 108 -17.26 -5.92 -21.02
N LYS A 109 -16.98 -6.18 -22.31
CA LYS A 109 -16.26 -7.38 -22.76
C LYS A 109 -14.88 -7.51 -22.12
N ASN A 110 -14.10 -6.43 -22.05
CA ASN A 110 -12.75 -6.46 -21.46
C ASN A 110 -12.82 -6.67 -19.95
N ILE A 111 -13.80 -6.06 -19.29
CA ILE A 111 -14.03 -6.23 -17.85
C ILE A 111 -14.49 -7.66 -17.55
N LEU A 112 -15.33 -8.24 -18.40
CA LEU A 112 -15.78 -9.62 -18.29
C LEU A 112 -14.64 -10.63 -18.51
N ILE A 113 -13.77 -10.40 -19.51
CA ILE A 113 -12.55 -11.20 -19.71
C ILE A 113 -11.66 -11.11 -18.48
N SER A 114 -11.43 -9.91 -17.95
CA SER A 114 -10.61 -9.71 -16.75
C SER A 114 -11.21 -10.41 -15.53
N ALA A 115 -12.54 -10.32 -15.35
CA ALA A 115 -13.25 -11.00 -14.29
C ALA A 115 -13.14 -12.53 -14.39
N PHE A 116 -13.21 -13.06 -15.62
CA PHE A 116 -13.04 -14.48 -15.89
C PHE A 116 -11.62 -14.97 -15.59
N ILE A 117 -10.59 -14.20 -15.97
CA ILE A 117 -9.19 -14.51 -15.62
C ILE A 117 -9.02 -14.54 -14.10
N VAL A 118 -9.53 -13.53 -13.38
CA VAL A 118 -9.46 -13.50 -11.92
C VAL A 118 -10.22 -14.68 -11.30
N LEU A 119 -11.38 -15.05 -11.82
CA LEU A 119 -12.12 -16.23 -11.36
C LEU A 119 -11.30 -17.52 -11.52
N ILE A 120 -10.62 -17.70 -12.66
CA ILE A 120 -9.73 -18.86 -12.88
C ILE A 120 -8.59 -18.85 -11.85
N LEU A 121 -7.89 -17.72 -11.69
CA LEU A 121 -6.79 -17.60 -10.73
C LEU A 121 -7.26 -17.85 -9.29
N THR A 122 -8.43 -17.32 -8.91
CA THR A 122 -9.04 -17.60 -7.61
C THR A 122 -9.37 -19.07 -7.45
N SER A 123 -9.93 -19.70 -8.49
CA SER A 123 -10.28 -21.12 -8.44
C SER A 123 -9.04 -21.98 -8.26
N ILE A 124 -7.98 -21.72 -9.04
CA ILE A 124 -6.68 -22.37 -8.88
C ILE A 124 -6.17 -22.19 -7.45
N ASN A 125 -6.13 -20.95 -6.95
CA ASN A 125 -5.69 -20.67 -5.59
C ASN A 125 -6.51 -21.44 -4.55
N PHE A 126 -7.84 -21.33 -4.63
CA PHE A 126 -8.75 -21.99 -3.71
C PHE A 126 -8.51 -23.50 -3.71
N PHE A 127 -8.58 -24.18 -4.85
CA PHE A 127 -8.42 -25.64 -4.92
C PHE A 127 -7.02 -26.11 -4.51
N SER A 128 -6.00 -25.28 -4.67
CA SER A 128 -4.63 -25.61 -4.28
C SER A 128 -4.32 -25.45 -2.79
N LEU A 129 -5.09 -24.63 -2.07
CA LEU A 129 -4.87 -24.37 -0.65
C LEU A 129 -5.39 -25.53 0.20
N ASN A 130 -4.60 -25.92 1.21
CA ASN A 130 -5.05 -26.84 2.24
C ASN A 130 -6.23 -26.22 2.99
N LYS A 131 -7.41 -26.86 2.89
CA LYS A 131 -8.66 -26.35 3.46
C LYS A 131 -8.64 -26.26 4.98
N GLY A 132 -7.89 -27.15 5.64
CA GLY A 132 -7.66 -27.08 7.08
C GLY A 132 -6.97 -25.77 7.45
N ILE A 133 -5.84 -25.46 6.81
CA ILE A 133 -5.06 -24.22 7.04
C ILE A 133 -5.87 -22.97 6.68
N LEU A 134 -6.66 -23.03 5.60
CA LEU A 134 -7.53 -21.93 5.18
C LEU A 134 -8.63 -21.64 6.21
N TRP A 135 -9.19 -22.70 6.80
CA TRP A 135 -10.25 -22.58 7.79
C TRP A 135 -9.71 -22.13 9.14
N GLU A 136 -8.70 -22.82 9.65
CA GLU A 136 -8.11 -22.59 10.97
C GLU A 136 -6.62 -22.89 10.97
N ASN A 137 -5.86 -21.99 11.55
CA ASN A 137 -4.42 -22.10 11.62
C ASN A 137 -3.89 -21.41 12.89
N ASN A 138 -2.93 -22.05 13.55
CA ASN A 138 -2.38 -21.58 14.82
C ASN A 138 -1.04 -20.82 14.69
N LYS A 139 -0.57 -20.57 13.46
CA LYS A 139 0.61 -19.70 13.26
C LYS A 139 0.30 -18.54 12.35
N TYR A 140 0.71 -17.37 12.78
CA TYR A 140 0.72 -16.14 12.01
C TYR A 140 1.53 -16.34 10.71
N LEU A 141 1.02 -15.85 9.57
CA LEU A 141 1.66 -15.87 8.24
C LEU A 141 1.78 -17.25 7.53
N LEU A 142 1.35 -18.37 8.12
CA LEU A 142 1.34 -19.67 7.42
C LEU A 142 0.37 -19.71 6.21
N ILE A 143 -0.63 -18.83 6.17
CA ILE A 143 -1.51 -18.71 4.98
C ILE A 143 -0.77 -17.97 3.84
N GLY A 144 0.29 -17.23 4.16
CA GLY A 144 1.06 -16.40 3.22
C GLY A 144 2.45 -16.95 2.84
N SER A 145 3.05 -17.84 3.63
CA SER A 145 4.35 -18.43 3.27
C SER A 145 4.16 -19.64 2.35
N VAL A 146 4.77 -19.57 1.17
CA VAL A 146 4.78 -20.68 0.20
C VAL A 146 5.31 -21.97 0.82
N ASP A 147 6.26 -21.86 1.75
CA ASP A 147 6.88 -22.99 2.45
C ASP A 147 5.92 -23.73 3.40
N ALA A 148 4.83 -23.08 3.84
CA ALA A 148 3.78 -23.72 4.62
C ALA A 148 3.05 -24.81 3.83
N LEU A 149 3.04 -24.65 2.51
CA LEU A 149 2.31 -25.49 1.60
C LEU A 149 3.30 -26.51 1.04
N LYS A 150 3.53 -27.56 1.81
CA LYS A 150 4.33 -28.69 1.34
C LYS A 150 3.61 -29.34 0.14
N ASN A 151 4.35 -29.61 -0.93
CA ASN A 151 3.89 -30.33 -2.14
C ASN A 151 2.87 -29.60 -3.05
N VAL A 152 2.90 -28.26 -3.15
CA VAL A 152 2.12 -27.52 -4.16
C VAL A 152 2.86 -27.38 -5.48
N ASN A 153 2.09 -27.41 -6.58
CA ASN A 153 2.63 -27.20 -7.91
C ASN A 153 3.13 -25.75 -8.10
N PHE A 154 4.03 -25.53 -9.05
CA PHE A 154 4.62 -24.22 -9.35
C PHE A 154 3.55 -23.13 -9.61
N PHE A 155 2.46 -23.47 -10.30
CA PHE A 155 1.39 -22.51 -10.59
C PHE A 155 0.71 -21.99 -9.33
N THR A 156 0.48 -22.85 -8.35
CA THR A 156 -0.09 -22.47 -7.05
C THR A 156 0.81 -21.48 -6.34
N VAL A 157 2.11 -21.79 -6.29
CA VAL A 157 3.12 -20.93 -5.69
C VAL A 157 3.07 -19.53 -6.30
N VAL A 158 3.07 -19.46 -7.64
CA VAL A 158 2.98 -18.19 -8.36
C VAL A 158 1.69 -17.43 -8.02
N VAL A 159 0.54 -18.10 -8.03
CA VAL A 159 -0.75 -17.47 -7.72
C VAL A 159 -0.80 -16.94 -6.29
N GLN A 160 -0.20 -17.63 -5.32
CA GLN A 160 -0.16 -17.20 -3.93
C GLN A 160 0.78 -16.02 -3.72
N MET A 161 1.98 -16.07 -4.33
CA MET A 161 2.90 -14.92 -4.33
C MET A 161 2.24 -13.69 -4.95
N LEU A 162 1.40 -13.88 -5.97
CA LEU A 162 0.64 -12.82 -6.62
C LEU A 162 -0.70 -12.52 -5.94
N SER A 163 -1.11 -13.28 -4.91
CA SER A 163 -2.44 -13.15 -4.31
C SER A 163 -2.77 -11.73 -3.85
N PRO A 164 -1.82 -10.91 -3.30
CA PRO A 164 -2.13 -9.54 -2.95
C PRO A 164 -2.54 -8.72 -4.18
N LEU A 165 -1.83 -8.88 -5.29
CA LEU A 165 -2.11 -8.22 -6.57
C LEU A 165 -3.40 -8.74 -7.21
N VAL A 166 -3.62 -10.06 -7.23
CA VAL A 166 -4.87 -10.64 -7.76
C VAL A 166 -6.07 -10.13 -6.97
N GLY A 167 -5.96 -10.02 -5.64
CA GLY A 167 -7.00 -9.42 -4.80
C GLY A 167 -7.26 -7.95 -5.13
N VAL A 168 -6.21 -7.14 -5.34
CA VAL A 168 -6.32 -5.73 -5.83
C VAL A 168 -7.12 -5.68 -7.14
N PHE A 169 -6.78 -6.53 -8.11
CA PHE A 169 -7.49 -6.58 -9.39
C PHE A 169 -8.94 -7.02 -9.21
N ALA A 170 -9.21 -8.03 -8.37
CA ALA A 170 -10.55 -8.52 -8.10
C ALA A 170 -11.46 -7.42 -7.57
N VAL A 171 -11.01 -6.67 -6.55
CA VAL A 171 -11.83 -5.60 -5.96
C VAL A 171 -11.96 -4.38 -6.85
N LEU A 172 -10.94 -4.06 -7.66
CA LEU A 172 -11.01 -2.99 -8.65
C LEU A 172 -12.03 -3.32 -9.76
N ILE A 173 -12.02 -4.56 -10.27
CA ILE A 173 -12.98 -5.03 -11.27
C ILE A 173 -14.40 -5.05 -10.67
N LEU A 174 -14.55 -5.50 -9.42
CA LEU A 174 -15.83 -5.47 -8.71
C LEU A 174 -16.38 -4.04 -8.61
N ALA A 175 -15.57 -3.11 -8.10
CA ALA A 175 -16.00 -1.73 -7.89
C ALA A 175 -16.26 -1.01 -9.22
N THR A 176 -15.47 -1.30 -10.25
CA THR A 176 -15.70 -0.79 -11.62
C THR A 176 -17.01 -1.34 -12.20
N SER A 177 -17.25 -2.65 -12.08
CA SER A 177 -18.46 -3.30 -12.58
C SER A 177 -19.71 -2.77 -11.89
N TYR A 178 -19.64 -2.56 -10.57
CA TYR A 178 -20.69 -1.92 -9.79
C TYR A 178 -20.94 -0.49 -10.29
N SER A 179 -19.89 0.34 -10.34
CA SER A 179 -19.99 1.76 -10.69
C SER A 179 -20.51 2.00 -12.10
N LEU A 180 -20.24 1.08 -13.02
CA LEU A 180 -20.66 1.14 -14.43
C LEU A 180 -21.90 0.29 -14.75
N ASN A 181 -22.49 -0.39 -13.77
CA ASN A 181 -23.67 -1.25 -13.91
C ASN A 181 -23.48 -2.43 -14.89
N PHE A 182 -22.27 -3.00 -14.94
CA PHE A 182 -21.97 -4.22 -15.71
C PHE A 182 -22.35 -5.47 -14.93
N LYS A 183 -23.65 -5.76 -14.86
CA LYS A 183 -24.23 -6.81 -14.00
C LYS A 183 -23.56 -8.18 -14.16
N LYS A 184 -23.25 -8.61 -15.39
CA LYS A 184 -22.64 -9.92 -15.65
C LYS A 184 -21.23 -10.01 -15.05
N ALA A 185 -20.40 -8.99 -15.29
CA ALA A 185 -19.06 -8.92 -14.73
C ALA A 185 -19.09 -8.81 -13.20
N PHE A 186 -20.05 -8.04 -12.65
CA PHE A 186 -20.25 -7.93 -11.21
C PHE A 186 -20.54 -9.29 -10.56
N VAL A 187 -21.51 -10.04 -11.09
CA VAL A 187 -21.86 -11.38 -10.58
C VAL A 187 -20.66 -12.33 -10.66
N LEU A 188 -19.92 -12.29 -11.78
CA LEU A 188 -18.77 -13.16 -12.00
C LEU A 188 -17.62 -12.89 -11.02
N ILE A 189 -17.36 -11.61 -10.70
CA ILE A 189 -16.23 -11.20 -9.86
C ILE A 189 -16.54 -11.12 -8.37
N PHE A 190 -17.83 -11.15 -7.99
CA PHE A 190 -18.27 -10.98 -6.60
C PHE A 190 -17.62 -11.99 -5.65
N PHE A 191 -17.74 -13.29 -5.93
CA PHE A 191 -17.15 -14.33 -5.09
C PHE A 191 -15.61 -14.31 -5.09
N PRO A 192 -14.92 -14.13 -6.24
CA PRO A 192 -13.47 -13.94 -6.23
C PRO A 192 -12.98 -12.78 -5.37
N ALA A 193 -13.63 -11.62 -5.45
CA ALA A 193 -13.27 -10.46 -4.65
C ALA A 193 -13.50 -10.72 -3.15
N LEU A 194 -14.66 -11.29 -2.80
CA LEU A 194 -15.00 -11.64 -1.43
C LEU A 194 -13.99 -12.65 -0.85
N PHE A 195 -13.61 -13.66 -1.63
CA PHE A 195 -12.61 -14.65 -1.23
C PHE A 195 -11.28 -14.00 -0.84
N PHE A 196 -10.73 -13.09 -1.64
CA PHE A 196 -9.48 -12.42 -1.29
C PHE A 196 -9.60 -11.48 -0.10
N ILE A 197 -10.75 -10.79 0.05
CA ILE A 197 -11.02 -9.97 1.24
C ILE A 197 -11.00 -10.85 2.49
N PHE A 198 -11.77 -11.94 2.50
CA PHE A 198 -11.84 -12.86 3.65
C PHE A 198 -10.52 -13.56 3.91
N LEU A 199 -9.77 -13.91 2.87
CA LEU A 199 -8.43 -14.48 3.02
C LEU A 199 -7.50 -13.51 3.76
N LYS A 200 -7.54 -12.22 3.42
CA LYS A 200 -6.70 -11.21 4.08
C LYS A 200 -7.22 -10.78 5.45
N ILE A 201 -8.53 -10.84 5.70
CA ILE A 201 -9.10 -10.68 7.04
C ILE A 201 -8.66 -11.82 7.96
N GLY A 202 -8.75 -13.07 7.48
CA GLY A 202 -8.35 -14.26 8.23
C GLY A 202 -6.85 -14.34 8.51
N ASP A 203 -6.04 -13.71 7.65
CA ASP A 203 -4.59 -13.52 7.83
C ASP A 203 -4.23 -12.28 8.68
N HIS A 204 -5.23 -11.53 9.17
CA HIS A 204 -5.05 -10.26 9.88
C HIS A 204 -4.10 -9.30 9.15
N SER A 205 -4.25 -9.28 7.82
CA SER A 205 -3.36 -8.61 6.91
C SER A 205 -3.87 -7.20 6.58
N ARG A 206 -2.97 -6.23 6.57
CA ARG A 206 -3.28 -4.84 6.17
C ARG A 206 -3.83 -4.74 4.74
N TYR A 207 -3.55 -5.74 3.89
CA TYR A 207 -4.12 -5.82 2.55
C TYR A 207 -5.66 -5.83 2.55
N SER A 208 -6.32 -6.36 3.59
CA SER A 208 -7.80 -6.32 3.65
C SER A 208 -8.32 -4.89 3.74
N ALA A 209 -7.74 -4.05 4.60
CA ALA A 209 -8.06 -2.63 4.67
C ALA A 209 -7.81 -1.94 3.31
N MET A 210 -6.68 -2.25 2.67
CA MET A 210 -6.37 -1.70 1.35
C MET A 210 -7.40 -2.08 0.28
N TYR A 211 -7.90 -3.31 0.30
CA TYR A 211 -8.95 -3.74 -0.63
C TYR A 211 -10.24 -2.93 -0.48
N ILE A 212 -10.64 -2.65 0.76
CA ILE A 212 -11.80 -1.81 1.06
C ILE A 212 -11.56 -0.37 0.61
N LEU A 213 -10.35 0.16 0.80
CA LEU A 213 -9.97 1.50 0.33
C LEU A 213 -10.04 1.61 -1.21
N ILE A 214 -9.63 0.58 -1.95
CA ILE A 214 -9.74 0.55 -3.41
C ILE A 214 -11.20 0.62 -3.85
N ILE A 215 -12.08 -0.13 -3.17
CA ILE A 215 -13.51 -0.11 -3.47
C ILE A 215 -14.06 1.30 -3.21
N LEU A 216 -13.74 1.90 -2.06
CA LEU A 216 -14.14 3.26 -1.70
C LEU A 216 -13.72 4.29 -2.76
N ILE A 217 -12.43 4.30 -3.12
CA ILE A 217 -11.86 5.19 -4.14
C ILE A 217 -12.56 4.96 -5.48
N SER A 218 -12.71 3.71 -5.91
CA SER A 218 -13.35 3.39 -7.18
C SER A 218 -14.80 3.88 -7.24
N ILE A 219 -15.57 3.70 -6.16
CA ILE A 219 -16.96 4.18 -6.08
C ILE A 219 -17.01 5.72 -6.09
N LEU A 220 -16.12 6.38 -5.34
CA LEU A 220 -15.99 7.84 -5.32
C LEU A 220 -15.79 8.43 -6.72
N PHE A 221 -14.86 7.84 -7.48
CA PHE A 221 -14.44 8.35 -8.79
C PHE A 221 -15.31 7.87 -9.95
N LEU A 222 -15.86 6.65 -9.91
CA LEU A 222 -16.54 6.03 -11.04
C LEU A 222 -18.07 5.99 -10.90
N SER A 223 -18.62 6.01 -9.68
CA SER A 223 -20.08 5.93 -9.52
C SER A 223 -20.76 7.20 -10.01
N LYS A 224 -21.76 7.02 -10.87
CA LYS A 224 -22.63 8.08 -11.40
C LYS A 224 -23.72 8.52 -10.43
N ARG A 225 -24.04 7.70 -9.41
CA ARG A 225 -25.16 7.93 -8.51
C ARG A 225 -24.70 8.69 -7.26
N SER A 226 -25.33 9.83 -6.98
CA SER A 226 -24.98 10.66 -5.82
C SER A 226 -25.43 10.05 -4.50
N ILE A 227 -26.59 9.40 -4.46
CA ILE A 227 -27.15 8.81 -3.23
C ILE A 227 -26.31 7.63 -2.73
N ASP A 228 -25.78 6.83 -3.65
CA ASP A 228 -24.86 5.74 -3.34
C ASP A 228 -23.63 6.28 -2.59
N LYS A 229 -23.15 7.49 -2.89
CA LYS A 229 -21.94 8.05 -2.25
C LYS A 229 -22.17 8.33 -0.77
N TRP A 230 -23.27 8.96 -0.40
CA TRP A 230 -23.54 9.39 0.97
C TRP A 230 -23.68 8.24 1.97
N VAL A 231 -24.17 7.08 1.52
CA VAL A 231 -24.28 5.88 2.37
C VAL A 231 -23.06 4.98 2.22
N THR A 232 -22.59 4.78 0.99
CA THR A 232 -21.49 3.83 0.72
C THR A 232 -20.16 4.34 1.27
N ILE A 233 -19.87 5.65 1.21
CA ILE A 233 -18.61 6.18 1.71
C ILE A 233 -18.47 5.96 3.22
N PRO A 234 -19.42 6.38 4.07
CA PRO A 234 -19.31 6.12 5.51
C PRO A 234 -19.22 4.63 5.83
N VAL A 235 -20.03 3.78 5.18
CA VAL A 235 -20.03 2.34 5.42
C VAL A 235 -18.67 1.73 5.08
N PHE A 236 -18.15 1.95 3.87
CA PHE A 236 -16.85 1.40 3.47
C PHE A 236 -15.69 2.02 4.26
N PHE A 237 -15.81 3.28 4.69
CA PHE A 237 -14.83 3.90 5.57
C PHE A 237 -14.81 3.24 6.96
N LEU A 238 -15.96 2.95 7.55
CA LEU A 238 -16.05 2.20 8.81
C LEU A 238 -15.51 0.78 8.67
N VAL A 239 -15.83 0.09 7.57
CA VAL A 239 -15.27 -1.24 7.28
C VAL A 239 -13.75 -1.16 7.11
N PHE A 240 -13.23 -0.12 6.47
CA PHE A 240 -11.79 0.11 6.34
C PHE A 240 -11.13 0.27 7.72
N LEU A 241 -11.70 1.09 8.60
CA LEU A 241 -11.21 1.26 9.97
C LEU A 241 -11.28 -0.05 10.76
N GLY A 242 -12.39 -0.78 10.67
CA GLY A 242 -12.54 -2.09 11.32
C GLY A 242 -11.47 -3.09 10.85
N ASN A 243 -11.10 -3.07 9.58
CA ASN A 243 -10.05 -3.93 9.04
C ASN A 243 -8.66 -3.57 9.57
N LEU A 244 -8.37 -2.28 9.76
CA LEU A 244 -7.13 -1.84 10.40
C LEU A 244 -7.08 -2.32 11.85
N ILE A 245 -8.17 -2.16 12.60
CA ILE A 245 -8.29 -2.66 13.98
C ILE A 245 -8.08 -4.18 14.02
N ASN A 246 -8.79 -4.93 13.17
CA ASN A 246 -8.66 -6.39 13.12
C ASN A 246 -7.25 -6.84 12.72
N SER A 247 -6.54 -6.07 11.89
CA SER A 247 -5.14 -6.35 11.54
C SER A 247 -4.17 -6.10 12.69
N LEU A 248 -4.55 -5.32 13.70
CA LEU A 248 -3.79 -5.11 14.93
C LEU A 248 -4.09 -6.23 15.93
N GLU A 249 -5.33 -6.25 16.42
CA GLU A 249 -5.70 -7.11 17.55
C GLU A 249 -5.66 -8.58 17.17
N GLY A 250 -6.10 -8.90 15.96
CA GLY A 250 -6.16 -10.28 15.51
C GLY A 250 -4.79 -10.94 15.28
N ARG A 251 -3.69 -10.18 15.24
CA ARG A 251 -2.33 -10.76 15.22
C ARG A 251 -1.94 -11.38 16.56
N SER A 252 -2.54 -10.91 17.65
CA SER A 252 -2.33 -11.49 18.99
C SER A 252 -3.17 -12.75 19.23
N ASN A 253 -4.13 -13.04 18.34
CA ASN A 253 -4.98 -14.21 18.47
C ASN A 253 -4.20 -15.48 18.13
N VAL A 254 -4.51 -16.55 18.87
CA VAL A 254 -3.93 -17.88 18.63
C VAL A 254 -4.46 -18.49 17.33
N THR A 255 -5.66 -18.10 16.90
CA THR A 255 -6.35 -18.67 15.73
C THR A 255 -6.43 -17.67 14.57
N HIS A 256 -5.98 -18.11 13.40
CA HIS A 256 -6.05 -17.43 12.12
C HIS A 256 -6.85 -18.26 11.09
N GLY A 257 -7.16 -17.67 9.93
CA GLY A 257 -7.98 -18.29 8.89
C GLY A 257 -9.42 -17.81 8.90
N PHE A 258 -10.31 -18.46 8.15
CA PHE A 258 -11.71 -18.03 8.06
C PHE A 258 -12.45 -18.11 9.40
N LYS A 259 -12.04 -19.00 10.31
CA LYS A 259 -12.59 -19.07 11.66
C LYS A 259 -12.41 -17.78 12.44
N SER A 260 -11.31 -17.03 12.22
CA SER A 260 -11.08 -15.76 12.93
C SER A 260 -12.03 -14.64 12.49
N ILE A 261 -12.71 -14.78 11.36
CA ILE A 261 -13.73 -13.83 10.88
C ILE A 261 -14.93 -13.79 11.82
N VAL A 262 -15.25 -14.91 12.49
CA VAL A 262 -16.33 -14.96 13.49
C VAL A 262 -16.05 -13.97 14.63
N ASN A 263 -14.79 -13.83 15.02
CA ASN A 263 -14.34 -12.94 16.10
C ASN A 263 -14.05 -11.51 15.60
N TYR A 264 -14.32 -11.19 14.32
CA TYR A 264 -13.97 -9.90 13.73
C TYR A 264 -14.61 -8.73 14.48
N PHE A 265 -15.91 -8.83 14.78
CA PHE A 265 -16.62 -7.78 15.51
C PHE A 265 -16.20 -7.72 16.97
N ASP A 266 -15.95 -8.86 17.62
CA ASP A 266 -15.47 -8.91 19.00
C ASP A 266 -14.11 -8.20 19.14
N ASN A 267 -13.19 -8.41 18.19
CA ASN A 267 -11.92 -7.70 18.14
C ASN A 267 -12.13 -6.18 18.05
N ILE A 268 -13.09 -5.72 17.23
CA ILE A 268 -13.41 -4.30 17.10
C ILE A 268 -14.00 -3.74 18.38
N PHE A 269 -15.00 -4.41 18.96
CA PHE A 269 -15.66 -3.94 20.18
C PHE A 269 -14.70 -3.90 21.37
N LYS A 270 -13.88 -4.94 21.54
CA LYS A 270 -12.83 -4.99 22.57
C LYS A 270 -11.84 -3.83 22.40
N PHE A 271 -11.38 -3.59 21.19
CA PHE A 271 -10.47 -2.48 20.92
C PHE A 271 -11.07 -1.11 21.25
N LEU A 272 -12.36 -0.92 20.92
CA LEU A 272 -13.08 0.32 21.24
C LEU A 272 -13.33 0.47 22.74
N SER A 273 -13.70 -0.60 23.45
CA SER A 273 -13.93 -0.58 24.90
C SER A 273 -12.65 -0.31 25.69
N ASP A 274 -11.51 -0.77 25.19
CA ASP A 274 -10.19 -0.52 25.78
C ASP A 274 -9.71 0.93 25.59
N GLY A 275 -10.49 1.79 24.93
CA GLY A 275 -10.12 3.19 24.66
C GLY A 275 -8.96 3.35 23.67
N LYS A 276 -8.59 2.28 22.97
CA LYS A 276 -7.41 2.23 22.07
C LYS A 276 -7.66 2.87 20.71
N ILE A 277 -8.70 3.69 20.53
CA ILE A 277 -9.02 4.32 19.23
C ILE A 277 -7.82 5.05 18.59
N PHE A 278 -6.98 5.67 19.42
CA PHE A 278 -5.77 6.35 18.94
C PHE A 278 -4.69 5.39 18.41
N SER A 279 -4.72 4.12 18.81
CA SER A 279 -3.83 3.06 18.30
C SER A 279 -4.12 2.69 16.84
N ILE A 280 -5.27 3.09 16.29
CA ILE A 280 -5.52 2.96 14.83
C ILE A 280 -4.55 3.87 14.07
N PHE A 281 -4.39 5.10 14.55
CA PHE A 281 -3.41 6.02 13.97
C PHE A 281 -2.00 5.47 14.18
N SER A 282 -1.69 4.91 15.36
CA SER A 282 -0.39 4.28 15.55
C SER A 282 -0.17 3.08 14.62
N ASN A 283 -1.19 2.33 14.19
CA ASN A 283 -1.04 1.24 13.22
C ASN A 283 -0.81 1.70 11.78
N ILE A 284 -1.57 2.71 11.34
CA ILE A 284 -1.37 3.33 10.02
C ILE A 284 0.06 3.88 9.93
N PHE A 285 0.56 4.42 11.04
CA PHE A 285 1.88 5.01 11.16
C PHE A 285 2.91 4.08 11.85
N GLU A 286 2.59 2.80 12.07
CA GLU A 286 3.42 1.85 12.85
C GLU A 286 4.81 1.71 12.24
N GLY A 287 4.84 1.65 10.91
CA GLY A 287 6.09 1.58 10.17
C GLY A 287 6.98 2.81 10.35
N ALA A 288 6.40 3.98 10.66
CA ALA A 288 7.17 5.17 11.00
C ALA A 288 7.69 5.14 12.45
N PHE A 289 6.99 4.46 13.37
CA PHE A 289 7.51 4.22 14.73
C PHE A 289 8.67 3.23 14.71
N VAL A 290 8.51 2.13 13.98
CA VAL A 290 9.52 1.09 13.73
C VAL A 290 10.75 1.67 13.01
N HIS A 291 10.58 2.70 12.18
CA HIS A 291 11.71 3.44 11.58
C HIS A 291 12.61 4.12 12.62
N GLY A 292 12.05 4.57 13.74
CA GLY A 292 12.83 5.13 14.85
C GLY A 292 13.86 4.17 15.41
N GLU A 293 13.48 2.90 15.53
CA GLU A 293 14.38 1.85 16.00
C GLU A 293 15.54 1.63 15.05
N ALA A 294 15.35 1.85 13.73
CA ALA A 294 16.42 1.75 12.74
C ALA A 294 17.63 2.65 13.06
N PHE A 295 17.42 3.79 13.72
CA PHE A 295 18.50 4.67 14.16
C PHE A 295 19.37 4.05 15.24
N ASN A 296 18.80 3.20 16.11
CA ASN A 296 19.55 2.48 17.13
C ASN A 296 20.42 1.36 16.52
N TYR A 297 20.07 0.90 15.32
CA TYR A 297 20.80 -0.13 14.56
C TYR A 297 21.74 0.45 13.49
N THR A 298 22.06 1.75 13.56
CA THR A 298 22.90 2.49 12.59
C THR A 298 24.31 1.92 12.37
N TYR A 299 24.75 0.97 13.20
CA TYR A 299 26.06 0.31 13.08
C TYR A 299 26.07 -0.94 12.18
N HIS A 300 24.94 -1.38 11.64
CA HIS A 300 24.93 -2.53 10.73
C HIS A 300 25.34 -2.15 9.30
N ASN A 301 26.56 -2.54 8.91
CA ASN A 301 26.98 -2.46 7.52
C ASN A 301 26.36 -3.58 6.68
N TYR A 302 25.25 -3.28 6.01
CA TYR A 302 24.72 -4.16 4.97
C TYR A 302 25.74 -4.40 3.86
N PRO A 303 25.99 -5.66 3.46
CA PRO A 303 26.83 -5.96 2.30
C PRO A 303 26.33 -5.23 1.05
N LEU A 304 27.26 -4.74 0.22
CA LEU A 304 26.93 -4.02 -1.02
C LEU A 304 25.94 -4.81 -1.90
N ILE A 305 26.12 -6.13 -1.98
CA ILE A 305 25.24 -7.01 -2.76
C ILE A 305 23.79 -6.97 -2.26
N PHE A 306 23.56 -6.88 -0.94
CA PHE A 306 22.22 -6.74 -0.40
C PHE A 306 21.61 -5.40 -0.82
N LYS A 307 22.36 -4.30 -0.68
CA LYS A 307 21.88 -2.95 -1.04
C LYS A 307 21.42 -2.89 -2.50
N ILE A 308 22.20 -3.47 -3.41
CA ILE A 308 21.90 -3.53 -4.85
C ILE A 308 20.67 -4.40 -5.12
N LEU A 309 20.64 -5.65 -4.62
CA LEU A 309 19.55 -6.56 -4.91
C LEU A 309 18.23 -6.11 -4.26
N SER A 310 18.29 -5.42 -3.13
CA SER A 310 17.14 -4.81 -2.46
C SER A 310 16.43 -3.75 -3.33
N LEU A 311 17.16 -3.07 -4.22
CA LEU A 311 16.62 -2.08 -5.16
C LEU A 311 16.38 -2.64 -6.57
N SER A 312 16.70 -3.90 -6.83
CA SER A 312 16.51 -4.48 -8.15
C SER A 312 15.01 -4.53 -8.54
N PRO A 313 14.67 -4.28 -9.82
CA PRO A 313 13.30 -4.42 -10.31
C PRO A 313 12.91 -5.89 -10.55
N LEU A 314 13.87 -6.81 -10.57
CA LEU A 314 13.64 -8.18 -10.98
C LEU A 314 12.98 -9.03 -9.87
N PRO A 315 12.22 -10.08 -10.24
CA PRO A 315 11.79 -11.11 -9.31
C PRO A 315 12.97 -11.78 -8.59
N SER A 316 12.78 -12.17 -7.32
CA SER A 316 13.85 -12.63 -6.42
C SER A 316 14.53 -13.94 -6.86
N PHE A 317 13.87 -14.72 -7.70
CA PHE A 317 14.43 -15.94 -8.28
C PHE A 317 15.32 -15.66 -9.50
N ILE A 318 15.16 -14.50 -10.16
CA ILE A 318 15.96 -14.12 -11.33
C ILE A 318 17.27 -13.46 -10.90
N ASP A 319 17.23 -12.54 -9.94
CA ASP A 319 18.41 -11.81 -9.49
C ASP A 319 19.11 -12.43 -8.28
N GLY A 320 18.65 -13.59 -7.81
CA GLY A 320 19.25 -14.33 -6.71
C GLY A 320 19.02 -13.72 -5.32
N TYR A 321 18.12 -12.74 -5.16
CA TYR A 321 17.74 -12.21 -3.84
C TYR A 321 17.20 -13.29 -2.91
N SER A 322 16.50 -14.30 -3.44
CA SER A 322 16.00 -15.44 -2.67
C SER A 322 17.10 -16.21 -1.93
N ASN A 323 18.28 -16.35 -2.54
CA ASN A 323 19.40 -17.12 -1.99
C ASN A 323 20.31 -16.28 -1.10
N LYS A 324 20.60 -15.04 -1.50
CA LYS A 324 21.60 -14.18 -0.84
C LYS A 324 20.95 -13.08 -0.01
N GLY A 325 19.85 -12.50 -0.50
CA GLY A 325 19.21 -11.34 0.09
C GLY A 325 18.53 -11.65 1.42
N HIS A 326 17.81 -12.76 1.51
CA HIS A 326 17.10 -13.13 2.74
C HIS A 326 18.00 -13.34 3.94
N GLN A 327 19.25 -13.76 3.73
CA GLN A 327 20.24 -13.94 4.81
C GLN A 327 20.69 -12.62 5.43
N TYR A 328 20.52 -11.50 4.72
CA TYR A 328 20.88 -10.16 5.18
C TYR A 328 19.66 -9.31 5.50
N SER A 329 18.44 -9.86 5.44
CA SER A 329 17.24 -9.14 5.87
C SER A 329 17.29 -8.98 7.39
N PHE A 330 17.42 -7.74 7.86
CA PHE A 330 17.38 -7.48 9.29
C PHE A 330 15.94 -7.33 9.76
N PHE A 331 15.73 -7.91 10.94
CA PHE A 331 14.49 -7.82 11.68
C PHE A 331 14.77 -7.03 12.95
N LEU A 332 13.96 -6.00 13.20
CA LEU A 332 14.01 -5.19 14.41
C LEU A 332 13.55 -6.00 15.64
N HIS A 333 12.66 -6.96 15.39
CA HIS A 333 12.21 -7.99 16.34
C HIS A 333 11.86 -9.28 15.60
N ASN A 334 11.68 -10.41 16.31
CA ASN A 334 11.39 -11.75 15.76
C ASN A 334 10.40 -11.81 14.58
N TYR A 335 9.49 -10.83 14.46
CA TYR A 335 8.49 -10.78 13.39
C TYR A 335 8.31 -9.38 12.75
N VAL A 336 9.17 -8.41 13.10
CA VAL A 336 9.08 -7.03 12.61
C VAL A 336 10.29 -6.76 11.72
N PRO A 337 10.13 -6.79 10.38
CA PRO A 337 11.23 -6.49 9.48
C PRO A 337 11.59 -5.00 9.53
N MET A 338 12.84 -4.67 9.22
CA MET A 338 13.24 -3.29 8.98
C MET A 338 12.42 -2.70 7.82
N GLY A 339 11.77 -1.56 8.06
CA GLY A 339 11.09 -0.82 7.00
C GLY A 339 12.07 -0.27 5.95
N ALA A 340 11.60 -0.10 4.72
CA ALA A 340 12.40 0.40 3.60
C ALA A 340 13.07 1.74 3.89
N THR A 341 12.38 2.63 4.60
CA THR A 341 12.96 3.92 5.02
C THR A 341 14.15 3.70 5.95
N GLY A 342 14.08 2.74 6.88
CA GLY A 342 15.19 2.40 7.77
C GLY A 342 16.38 1.82 7.00
N GLU A 343 16.11 0.89 6.08
CA GLU A 343 17.15 0.34 5.19
C GLU A 343 17.83 1.44 4.35
N LEU A 344 17.05 2.36 3.77
CA LEU A 344 17.58 3.47 2.97
C LEU A 344 18.54 4.37 3.73
N LEU A 345 18.23 4.68 5.00
CA LEU A 345 19.13 5.47 5.84
C LEU A 345 20.47 4.77 6.04
N ILE A 346 20.44 3.48 6.38
CA ILE A 346 21.66 2.69 6.61
C ILE A 346 22.40 2.45 5.29
N PHE A 347 21.70 2.36 4.16
CA PHE A 347 22.31 2.19 2.84
C PHE A 347 23.15 3.40 2.46
N GLY A 348 22.66 4.61 2.79
CA GLY A 348 23.34 5.88 2.59
C GLY A 348 22.72 6.75 1.48
N LEU A 349 23.20 8.00 1.40
CA LEU A 349 22.65 9.04 0.52
C LEU A 349 22.47 8.64 -0.96
N PRO A 350 23.42 7.93 -1.62
CA PRO A 350 23.24 7.55 -3.02
C PRO A 350 21.99 6.70 -3.26
N TYR A 351 21.66 5.80 -2.32
CA TYR A 351 20.50 4.92 -2.41
C TYR A 351 19.19 5.66 -2.16
N ILE A 352 19.19 6.63 -1.25
CA ILE A 352 18.07 7.55 -1.01
C ILE A 352 17.75 8.34 -2.29
N ILE A 353 18.77 8.95 -2.91
CA ILE A 353 18.61 9.71 -4.16
C ILE A 353 18.05 8.81 -5.26
N PHE A 354 18.60 7.61 -5.42
CA PHE A 354 18.11 6.65 -6.41
C PHE A 354 16.64 6.26 -6.17
N TYR A 355 16.28 5.94 -4.93
CA TYR A 355 14.92 5.56 -4.56
C TYR A 355 13.89 6.65 -4.88
N PHE A 356 14.15 7.90 -4.46
CA PHE A 356 13.26 9.02 -4.75
C PHE A 356 13.24 9.41 -6.23
N SER A 357 14.33 9.18 -6.96
CA SER A 357 14.36 9.38 -8.41
C SER A 357 13.40 8.43 -9.13
N ILE A 358 13.36 7.15 -8.73
CA ILE A 358 12.41 6.17 -9.28
C ILE A 358 10.96 6.54 -8.96
N ILE A 359 10.65 6.95 -7.73
CA ILE A 359 9.30 7.44 -7.37
C ILE A 359 8.90 8.63 -8.24
N SER A 360 9.84 9.56 -8.46
CA SER A 360 9.60 10.75 -9.28
C SER A 360 9.33 10.40 -10.73
N ILE A 361 10.09 9.48 -11.31
CA ILE A 361 9.86 8.95 -12.66
C ILE A 361 8.47 8.30 -12.74
N ALA A 362 8.10 7.49 -11.74
CA ALA A 362 6.78 6.85 -11.69
C ALA A 362 5.63 7.87 -11.69
N LEU A 363 5.75 8.95 -10.90
CA LEU A 363 4.77 10.03 -10.83
C LEU A 363 4.69 10.82 -12.14
N ILE A 364 5.83 11.17 -12.75
CA ILE A 364 5.89 11.89 -14.03
C ILE A 364 5.25 11.06 -15.15
N LEU A 365 5.58 9.77 -15.24
CA LEU A 365 5.01 8.88 -16.24
C LEU A 365 3.51 8.67 -16.04
N ASN A 366 3.04 8.58 -14.79
CA ASN A 366 1.61 8.54 -14.48
C ASN A 366 0.89 9.79 -14.94
N TYR A 367 1.50 10.96 -14.75
CA TYR A 367 0.94 12.22 -15.22
C TYR A 367 0.84 12.28 -16.75
N ILE A 368 1.89 11.84 -17.45
CA ILE A 368 1.89 11.77 -18.92
C ILE A 368 0.82 10.77 -19.40
N ALA A 369 0.73 9.60 -18.76
CA ALA A 369 -0.28 8.59 -19.06
C ALA A 369 -1.70 9.16 -18.87
N LEU A 370 -1.96 9.85 -17.76
CA LEU A 370 -3.25 10.50 -17.48
C LEU A 370 -3.63 11.52 -18.55
N LYS A 371 -2.69 12.36 -18.97
CA LYS A 371 -2.91 13.36 -20.04
C LYS A 371 -3.23 12.73 -21.37
N ASN A 372 -2.51 11.66 -21.73
CA ASN A 372 -2.67 11.01 -23.02
C ASN A 372 -3.95 10.17 -23.07
N ARG A 373 -4.28 9.46 -21.99
CA ARG A 373 -5.35 8.46 -21.96
C ARG A 373 -5.83 8.20 -20.51
N LYS A 374 -7.08 8.55 -20.22
CA LYS A 374 -7.72 8.37 -18.90
C LYS A 374 -8.34 6.97 -18.78
N ASN A 375 -7.54 5.95 -18.50
CA ASN A 375 -7.97 4.55 -18.48
C ASN A 375 -7.70 3.83 -17.14
N LEU A 376 -8.14 2.56 -17.07
CA LEU A 376 -7.93 1.67 -15.93
C LEU A 376 -6.44 1.51 -15.56
N ILE A 377 -5.53 1.51 -16.53
CA ILE A 377 -4.08 1.35 -16.28
C ILE A 377 -3.54 2.51 -15.45
N PHE A 378 -3.97 3.75 -15.71
CA PHE A 378 -3.63 4.88 -14.86
C PHE A 378 -4.10 4.67 -13.42
N ILE A 379 -5.34 4.20 -13.21
CA ILE A 379 -5.89 3.92 -11.86
C ILE A 379 -5.06 2.84 -11.15
N ILE A 380 -4.70 1.77 -11.87
CA ILE A 380 -3.84 0.70 -11.31
C ILE A 380 -2.46 1.26 -10.96
N SER A 381 -1.87 2.06 -11.85
CA SER A 381 -0.53 2.59 -11.69
C SER A 381 -0.43 3.57 -10.51
N ILE A 382 -1.37 4.51 -10.38
CA ILE A 382 -1.42 5.41 -9.22
C ILE A 382 -1.67 4.62 -7.93
N PHE A 383 -2.51 3.59 -7.98
CA PHE A 383 -2.73 2.72 -6.84
C PHE A 383 -1.44 2.00 -6.41
N LEU A 384 -0.65 1.47 -7.36
CA LEU A 384 0.63 0.84 -7.07
C LEU A 384 1.63 1.82 -6.44
N ILE A 385 1.65 3.08 -6.88
CA ILE A 385 2.47 4.12 -6.23
C ILE A 385 2.01 4.35 -4.79
N CYS A 386 0.71 4.53 -4.56
CA CYS A 386 0.16 4.69 -3.22
C CYS A 386 0.45 3.48 -2.32
N LEU A 387 0.36 2.27 -2.88
CA LEU A 387 0.67 1.01 -2.21
C LEU A 387 2.15 0.94 -1.81
N GLY A 388 3.08 1.23 -2.73
CA GLY A 388 4.50 1.30 -2.41
C GLY A 388 4.82 2.33 -1.34
N ALA A 389 4.21 3.52 -1.45
CA ALA A 389 4.38 4.61 -0.48
C ALA A 389 3.80 4.28 0.90
N TYR A 390 2.75 3.46 0.98
CA TYR A 390 2.21 2.98 2.25
C TYR A 390 3.10 1.87 2.86
N LEU A 391 3.52 0.90 2.05
CA LEU A 391 4.26 -0.27 2.54
C LEU A 391 5.72 0.03 2.89
N GLN A 392 6.33 1.08 2.33
CA GLN A 392 7.74 1.43 2.60
C GLN A 392 8.05 1.68 4.09
N PHE A 393 7.04 2.00 4.89
CA PHE A 393 7.23 2.19 6.32
C PHE A 393 7.29 0.85 7.07
N THR A 394 6.62 -0.19 6.57
CA THR A 394 6.42 -1.45 7.33
C THR A 394 7.12 -2.67 6.75
N TYR A 395 7.57 -2.58 5.49
CA TYR A 395 8.21 -3.70 4.81
C TYR A 395 9.57 -3.28 4.26
N PRO A 396 10.49 -4.23 4.08
CA PRO A 396 11.78 -3.98 3.46
C PRO A 396 11.65 -3.32 2.09
N ILE A 397 12.68 -2.57 1.70
CA ILE A 397 12.73 -1.81 0.45
C ILE A 397 12.41 -2.68 -0.76
N ARG A 398 12.88 -3.93 -0.73
CA ARG A 398 12.64 -4.90 -1.79
C ARG A 398 11.16 -5.14 -2.08
N ASN A 399 10.33 -5.14 -1.04
CA ASN A 399 8.91 -5.43 -1.16
C ASN A 399 8.13 -4.21 -1.64
N CYS A 400 8.42 -3.02 -1.10
CA CYS A 400 7.69 -1.81 -1.48
C CYS A 400 8.18 -1.21 -2.81
N PHE A 401 9.47 -1.29 -3.11
CA PHE A 401 10.09 -0.58 -4.23
C PHE A 401 9.64 -1.13 -5.60
N ARG A 402 9.36 -2.43 -5.67
CA ARG A 402 8.84 -3.10 -6.86
C ARG A 402 7.54 -2.50 -7.37
N PHE A 403 6.67 -1.99 -6.49
CA PHE A 403 5.41 -1.39 -6.93
C PHE A 403 5.64 -0.14 -7.79
N PHE A 404 6.70 0.64 -7.51
CA PHE A 404 7.06 1.78 -8.33
C PHE A 404 7.58 1.36 -9.71
N TYR A 405 8.38 0.29 -9.80
CA TYR A 405 8.83 -0.25 -11.09
C TYR A 405 7.69 -0.81 -11.93
N ILE A 406 6.78 -1.57 -11.32
CA ILE A 406 5.61 -2.10 -12.01
C ILE A 406 4.75 -0.94 -12.53
N SER A 407 4.58 0.11 -11.71
CA SER A 407 3.89 1.34 -12.12
C SER A 407 4.57 2.02 -13.32
N ILE A 408 5.90 2.19 -13.29
CA ILE A 408 6.67 2.74 -14.42
C ILE A 408 6.46 1.90 -15.67
N PHE A 409 6.61 0.58 -15.57
CA PHE A 409 6.45 -0.33 -16.69
C PHE A 409 5.05 -0.26 -17.30
N LEU A 410 4.00 -0.24 -16.47
CA LEU A 410 2.61 -0.08 -16.92
C LEU A 410 2.40 1.25 -17.65
N CYS A 411 2.94 2.36 -17.13
CA CYS A 411 2.84 3.64 -17.80
C CYS A 411 3.60 3.65 -19.14
N LEU A 412 4.83 3.14 -19.18
CA LEU A 412 5.64 3.08 -20.41
C LEU A 412 4.95 2.21 -21.48
N PHE A 413 4.56 1.00 -21.10
CA PHE A 413 3.82 0.09 -21.97
C PHE A 413 2.61 0.80 -22.58
N PHE A 414 1.90 1.58 -21.78
CA PHE A 414 0.69 2.26 -22.22
C PHE A 414 0.92 3.52 -23.07
N ILE A 415 1.96 4.29 -22.76
CA ILE A 415 2.37 5.48 -23.52
C ILE A 415 2.86 5.06 -24.90
N TYR A 416 3.69 4.02 -24.96
CA TYR A 416 4.35 3.58 -26.19
C TYR A 416 3.60 2.50 -26.97
N MET A 417 2.64 1.79 -26.36
CA MET A 417 1.82 0.87 -27.15
C MET A 417 1.07 1.67 -28.22
N PRO A 418 1.23 1.30 -29.51
CA PRO A 418 0.49 1.92 -30.59
C PRO A 418 -1.00 1.84 -30.25
N ARG A 419 -1.77 2.84 -30.70
CA ARG A 419 -3.22 2.82 -30.56
C ARG A 419 -3.73 1.60 -31.31
N PHE A 420 -3.82 0.45 -30.64
CA PHE A 420 -4.70 -0.61 -31.08
C PHE A 420 -6.08 0.02 -31.02
N ARG A 421 -6.53 0.50 -32.18
CA ARG A 421 -7.93 0.81 -32.41
C ARG A 421 -8.63 -0.53 -32.31
N TRP A 422 -8.93 -0.96 -31.09
CA TRP A 422 -9.91 -2.02 -30.85
C TRP A 422 -11.17 -1.52 -31.55
N GLY A 423 -11.55 -2.23 -32.61
CA GLY A 423 -12.34 -1.75 -33.73
C GLY A 423 -13.58 -0.96 -33.34
N ARG A 424 -13.90 0.02 -34.19
CA ARG A 424 -15.28 0.49 -34.35
C ARG A 424 -16.16 -0.67 -34.77
#